data_AF-A0A2D7I5E3-F1
#
_entry.id   AF-A0A2D7I5E3-F1
#
_cell.length_a   1.000
_cell.length_b   1.000
_cell.length_c   1.000
_cell.angle_alpha   90.00
_cell.angle_beta   90.00
_cell.angle_gamma   90.00
#
_symmetry.space_group_name_H-M   'P 1'
#
loop_
_entity.id
_entity.type
_entity.pdbx_description
1 polymer ?
#
loop_
_entity_poly.entity_id
_entity_poly.type
_entity_poly.pdbx_seq_one_letter_code
_entity_poly.pdbx_strand_id
1 'polypeptide(L)'
;MTSADHSETVSEEVHADSPVKDESSLLLLVARDVALGAGLLSLFAAADAWHILTGSGLSGFLSIVDGFLVGLGISALAHEWGHYSGGRWSGARLPLKAVRSFPQVFGFDYQKCEARHFMGLSVGGNVGHWLMVILLAVFLPLDTTGQLALLSGSFGFAVFASTVEFPVIARARTGASPMESLSVISSNFLQKNGAMGAAAALVAFLVL
;
A
#
# COMPACT_ATOMS: atom_id res chain seq x y z
N MET A 1 -10.89 -70.12 19.02
CA MET A 1 -10.79 -69.14 20.12
C MET A 1 -9.44 -68.47 19.94
N THR A 2 -9.29 -67.20 19.60
CA THR A 2 -10.21 -66.06 19.62
C THR A 2 -9.65 -65.03 18.62
N SER A 3 -10.52 -64.54 17.72
CA SER A 3 -10.27 -63.39 16.86
C SER A 3 -10.59 -62.12 17.66
N ALA A 4 -9.74 -61.11 17.56
CA ALA A 4 -10.05 -59.74 17.95
C ALA A 4 -9.42 -58.82 16.90
N ASP A 5 -10.17 -58.56 15.85
CA ASP A 5 -9.90 -57.56 14.83
C ASP A 5 -10.60 -56.27 15.29
N HIS A 6 -9.83 -55.32 15.84
CA HIS A 6 -10.33 -54.01 16.20
C HIS A 6 -10.26 -53.10 14.98
N SER A 7 -11.36 -53.06 14.23
CA SER A 7 -11.66 -52.00 13.27
C SER A 7 -12.03 -50.73 14.05
N GLU A 8 -11.04 -49.87 14.31
CA GLU A 8 -11.30 -48.47 14.64
C GLU A 8 -11.57 -47.71 13.35
N THR A 9 -12.86 -47.45 13.10
CA THR A 9 -13.28 -46.43 12.14
C THR A 9 -12.86 -45.07 12.68
N VAL A 10 -11.68 -44.60 12.26
CA VAL A 10 -11.30 -43.19 12.40
C VAL A 10 -12.25 -42.40 11.51
N SER A 11 -13.29 -41.85 12.12
CA SER A 11 -14.06 -40.76 11.55
C SER A 11 -13.09 -39.60 11.27
N GLU A 12 -12.70 -39.45 10.00
CA GLU A 12 -12.14 -38.20 9.49
C GLU A 12 -13.19 -37.11 9.75
N GLU A 13 -13.05 -36.42 10.88
CA GLU A 13 -13.53 -35.06 11.00
C GLU A 13 -12.80 -34.26 9.91
N VAL A 14 -13.46 -34.11 8.78
CA VAL A 14 -13.17 -33.04 7.83
C VAL A 14 -13.28 -31.75 8.64
N HIS A 15 -12.14 -31.26 9.13
CA HIS A 15 -12.01 -29.92 9.65
C HIS A 15 -12.37 -28.98 8.50
N ALA A 16 -13.66 -28.63 8.42
CA ALA A 16 -14.13 -27.51 7.63
C ALA A 16 -13.37 -26.29 8.14
N ASP A 17 -12.37 -25.88 7.36
CA ASP A 17 -11.51 -24.73 7.62
C ASP A 17 -12.41 -23.53 7.95
N SER A 18 -12.48 -23.18 9.23
CA SER A 18 -13.35 -22.11 9.69
C SER A 18 -12.93 -20.82 8.99
N PRO A 19 -13.87 -20.04 8.43
CA PRO A 19 -13.52 -18.84 7.68
C PRO A 19 -12.68 -17.90 8.55
N VAL A 20 -11.51 -17.49 8.04
CA VAL A 20 -10.61 -16.54 8.71
C VAL A 20 -11.42 -15.30 9.07
N LYS A 21 -11.49 -15.01 10.37
CA LYS A 21 -12.31 -13.91 10.92
C LYS A 21 -11.57 -12.58 10.78
N ASP A 22 -12.34 -11.50 10.61
CA ASP A 22 -11.84 -10.14 10.72
C ASP A 22 -11.32 -9.89 12.15
N GLU A 23 -10.08 -9.41 12.27
CA GLU A 23 -9.48 -9.00 13.55
C GLU A 23 -9.91 -7.58 13.95
N SER A 24 -10.44 -6.80 13.01
CA SER A 24 -10.93 -5.44 13.24
C SER A 24 -12.17 -5.12 12.41
N SER A 25 -12.85 -4.02 12.74
CA SER A 25 -13.95 -3.52 11.93
C SER A 25 -13.43 -2.59 10.83
N LEU A 26 -14.13 -2.59 9.68
CA LEU A 26 -13.81 -1.68 8.58
C LEU A 26 -13.84 -0.21 9.03
N LEU A 27 -14.84 0.15 9.85
CA LEU A 27 -15.00 1.50 10.37
C LEU A 27 -13.78 1.96 11.19
N LEU A 28 -13.21 1.08 12.02
CA LEU A 28 -12.03 1.42 12.82
C LEU A 28 -10.78 1.60 11.95
N LEU A 29 -10.60 0.77 10.92
CA LEU A 29 -9.48 0.92 9.99
C LEU A 29 -9.60 2.18 9.15
N VAL A 30 -10.80 2.48 8.64
CA VAL A 30 -11.08 3.74 7.95
C VAL A 30 -10.82 4.92 8.87
N ALA A 31 -11.33 4.89 10.11
CA ALA A 31 -11.11 5.97 11.07
C ALA A 31 -9.62 6.18 11.38
N ARG A 32 -8.85 5.09 11.56
CA ARG A 32 -7.39 5.14 11.74
C ARG A 32 -6.71 5.81 10.56
N ASP A 33 -6.96 5.34 9.34
CA ASP A 33 -6.23 5.83 8.16
C ASP A 33 -6.66 7.23 7.74
N VAL A 34 -7.93 7.60 7.97
CA VAL A 34 -8.39 8.99 7.84
C VAL A 34 -7.69 9.87 8.87
N ALA A 35 -7.59 9.46 10.13
CA ALA A 35 -6.88 10.22 11.15
C ALA A 35 -5.38 10.37 10.82
N LEU A 36 -4.73 9.32 10.31
CA LEU A 36 -3.33 9.36 9.86
C LEU A 36 -3.16 10.29 8.67
N GLY A 37 -3.97 10.14 7.62
CA GLY A 37 -3.92 10.99 6.44
C GLY A 37 -4.18 12.47 6.79
N ALA A 38 -5.19 12.74 7.61
CA ALA A 38 -5.49 14.08 8.09
C ALA A 38 -4.35 14.65 8.95
N GLY A 39 -3.75 13.85 9.83
CA GLY A 39 -2.60 14.25 10.65
C GLY A 39 -1.38 14.61 9.81
N LEU A 40 -1.03 13.75 8.84
CA LEU A 40 0.07 14.00 7.90
C LEU A 40 -0.15 15.29 7.11
N LEU A 41 -1.33 15.45 6.50
CA LEU A 41 -1.68 16.65 5.74
C LEU A 41 -1.71 17.91 6.62
N SER A 42 -2.15 17.80 7.88
CA SER A 42 -2.17 18.94 8.81
C SER A 42 -0.76 19.39 9.20
N LEU A 43 0.18 18.45 9.40
CA LEU A 43 1.57 18.78 9.69
C LEU A 43 2.22 19.52 8.51
N PHE A 44 2.07 18.98 7.30
CA PHE A 44 2.52 19.65 6.09
C PHE A 44 1.89 21.04 5.92
N ALA A 45 0.57 21.14 6.05
CA ALA A 45 -0.14 22.42 5.88
C ALA A 45 0.30 23.45 6.91
N ALA A 46 0.60 23.04 8.15
CA ALA A 46 1.13 23.92 9.18
C ALA A 46 2.55 24.42 8.84
N ALA A 47 3.43 23.53 8.36
CA ALA A 47 4.78 23.90 7.94
C ALA A 47 4.77 24.83 6.72
N ASP A 48 3.94 24.53 5.72
CA ASP A 48 3.81 25.34 4.50
C ASP A 48 3.20 26.71 4.79
N ALA A 49 2.14 26.77 5.60
CA ALA A 49 1.56 28.05 6.04
C ALA A 49 2.55 28.89 6.85
N TRP A 50 3.34 28.26 7.73
CA TRP A 50 4.39 28.95 8.47
C TRP A 50 5.45 29.54 7.53
N HIS A 51 5.82 28.81 6.47
CA HIS A 51 6.72 29.31 5.45
C HIS A 51 6.14 30.49 4.67
N ILE A 52 4.90 30.38 4.18
CA ILE A 52 4.22 31.45 3.45
C ILE A 52 4.15 32.73 4.28
N LEU A 53 3.82 32.62 5.58
CA LEU A 53 3.65 33.77 6.46
C LEU A 53 4.96 34.44 6.88
N THR A 54 6.05 33.67 7.03
CA THR A 54 7.29 34.19 7.61
C THR A 54 8.42 34.37 6.59
N GLY A 55 8.37 33.67 5.46
CA GLY A 55 9.47 33.60 4.49
C GLY A 55 10.77 33.03 5.06
N SER A 56 10.73 32.40 6.26
CA SER A 56 11.95 31.97 6.93
C SER A 56 12.54 30.71 6.28
N GLY A 57 13.86 30.63 6.20
CA GLY A 57 14.55 29.48 5.61
C GLY A 57 14.29 28.16 6.35
N LEU A 58 14.17 28.22 7.68
CA LEU A 58 13.86 27.04 8.50
C LEU A 58 12.48 26.46 8.19
N SER A 59 11.44 27.30 8.15
CA SER A 59 10.09 26.85 7.79
C SER A 59 10.00 26.36 6.34
N GLY A 60 10.75 26.97 5.42
CA GLY A 60 10.82 26.50 4.04
C GLY A 60 11.47 25.11 3.92
N PHE A 61 12.57 24.88 4.64
CA PHE A 61 13.20 23.56 4.71
C PHE A 61 12.25 22.52 5.32
N LEU A 62 11.55 22.86 6.40
CA LEU A 62 10.55 21.97 7.02
C LEU A 62 9.39 21.68 6.07
N SER A 63 8.84 22.68 5.38
CA SER A 63 7.75 22.51 4.41
C SER A 63 8.16 21.54 3.28
N ILE A 64 9.39 21.65 2.77
CA ILE A 64 9.91 20.74 1.74
C ILE A 64 10.05 19.31 2.27
N VAL A 65 10.66 19.14 3.45
CA VAL A 65 10.87 17.82 4.06
C VAL A 65 9.52 17.16 4.37
N ASP A 66 8.60 17.89 5.00
CA ASP A 66 7.26 17.42 5.29
C ASP A 66 6.50 17.11 4.01
N GLY A 67 6.61 17.93 2.97
CA GLY A 67 6.02 17.68 1.65
C GLY A 67 6.41 16.30 1.12
N PHE A 68 7.71 16.01 1.00
CA PHE A 68 8.17 14.70 0.52
C PHE A 68 7.64 13.54 1.37
N LEU A 69 7.76 13.65 2.70
CA LEU A 69 7.37 12.57 3.62
C LEU A 69 5.85 12.33 3.64
N VAL A 70 5.07 13.41 3.64
CA VAL A 70 3.60 13.36 3.62
C VAL A 70 3.11 12.82 2.28
N GLY A 71 3.70 13.25 1.16
CA GLY A 71 3.35 12.77 -0.17
C GLY A 71 3.58 11.28 -0.33
N LEU A 72 4.71 10.78 0.17
CA LEU A 72 5.00 9.36 0.27
C LEU A 72 3.96 8.65 1.15
N GLY A 73 3.70 9.18 2.36
CA GLY A 73 2.80 8.57 3.33
C GLY A 73 1.36 8.41 2.84
N ILE A 74 0.77 9.46 2.29
CA ILE A 74 -0.62 9.40 1.79
C ILE A 74 -0.75 8.51 0.54
N SER A 75 0.31 8.43 -0.28
CA SER A 75 0.34 7.54 -1.44
C SER A 75 0.49 6.07 -1.03
N ALA A 76 1.25 5.79 0.03
CA ALA A 76 1.34 4.46 0.63
C ALA A 76 0.00 4.02 1.23
N LEU A 77 -0.72 4.91 1.92
CA LEU A 77 -2.09 4.61 2.37
C LEU A 77 -3.01 4.32 1.18
N ALA A 78 -2.98 5.15 0.14
CA ALA A 78 -3.79 4.95 -1.06
C ALA A 78 -3.46 3.63 -1.78
N HIS A 79 -2.20 3.20 -1.76
CA HIS A 79 -1.74 1.92 -2.29
C HIS A 79 -2.38 0.72 -1.56
N GLU A 80 -2.31 0.70 -0.23
CA GLU A 80 -2.89 -0.39 0.57
C GLU A 80 -4.42 -0.44 0.43
N TRP A 81 -5.09 0.71 0.39
CA TRP A 81 -6.53 0.78 0.12
C TRP A 81 -6.88 0.39 -1.32
N GLY A 82 -5.99 0.67 -2.27
CA GLY A 82 -6.08 0.23 -3.65
C GLY A 82 -6.03 -1.29 -3.74
N HIS A 83 -5.08 -1.93 -3.07
CA HIS A 83 -5.00 -3.38 -2.94
C HIS A 83 -6.29 -3.98 -2.37
N TYR A 84 -6.77 -3.45 -1.24
CA TYR A 84 -8.00 -3.90 -0.62
C TYR A 84 -9.18 -3.80 -1.59
N SER A 85 -9.37 -2.64 -2.22
CA SER A 85 -10.49 -2.37 -3.13
C SER A 85 -10.43 -3.25 -4.38
N GLY A 86 -9.25 -3.40 -4.98
CA GLY A 86 -9.05 -4.26 -6.16
C GLY A 86 -9.28 -5.73 -5.86
N GLY A 87 -8.81 -6.22 -4.70
CA GLY A 87 -9.09 -7.58 -4.28
C GLY A 87 -10.58 -7.80 -3.98
N ARG A 88 -11.27 -6.86 -3.31
CA ARG A 88 -12.72 -6.94 -3.09
C ARG A 88 -13.51 -6.95 -4.40
N TRP A 89 -13.14 -6.11 -5.38
CA TRP A 89 -13.77 -6.11 -6.71
C TRP A 89 -13.61 -7.48 -7.37
N SER A 90 -12.42 -8.08 -7.33
CA SER A 90 -12.18 -9.39 -7.93
C SER A 90 -12.93 -10.56 -7.28
N GLY A 91 -13.61 -10.34 -6.15
CA GLY A 91 -14.33 -11.36 -5.39
C GLY A 91 -13.51 -11.98 -4.24
N ALA A 92 -12.30 -11.47 -3.98
CA ALA A 92 -11.45 -12.01 -2.94
C ALA A 92 -12.01 -11.77 -1.53
N ARG A 93 -11.82 -12.75 -0.65
CA ARG A 93 -12.01 -12.57 0.80
C ARG A 93 -10.72 -12.03 1.40
N LEU A 94 -10.82 -10.84 1.97
CA LEU A 94 -9.70 -10.08 2.52
C LEU A 94 -10.02 -9.77 3.99
N PRO A 95 -9.74 -10.70 4.92
CA PRO A 95 -10.01 -10.47 6.33
C PRO A 95 -9.27 -9.22 6.80
N LEU A 96 -9.95 -8.39 7.58
CA LEU A 96 -9.38 -7.14 8.08
C LEU A 96 -8.37 -7.42 9.20
N LYS A 97 -7.18 -6.80 9.12
CA LYS A 97 -6.16 -6.94 10.17
C LYS A 97 -6.45 -6.06 11.38
N ALA A 98 -5.82 -6.38 12.51
CA ALA A 98 -5.84 -5.52 13.67
C ALA A 98 -5.39 -4.09 13.35
N VAL A 99 -5.99 -3.09 14.00
CA VAL A 99 -5.70 -1.65 13.85
C VAL A 99 -4.21 -1.33 14.01
N ARG A 100 -3.51 -2.10 14.85
CA ARG A 100 -2.06 -1.98 15.10
C ARG A 100 -1.17 -2.41 13.94
N SER A 101 -1.69 -3.14 12.96
CA SER A 101 -0.96 -3.54 11.77
C SER A 101 -0.93 -2.36 10.80
N PHE A 102 0.22 -1.68 10.72
CA PHE A 102 0.47 -0.57 9.81
C PHE A 102 1.65 -0.91 8.87
N PRO A 103 1.57 -0.58 7.57
CA PRO A 103 0.43 0.02 6.86
C PRO A 103 -0.63 -0.98 6.40
N GLN A 104 -0.40 -2.29 6.59
CA GLN A 104 -1.23 -3.35 6.03
C GLN A 104 -2.68 -3.34 6.55
N VAL A 105 -3.65 -3.14 5.64
CA VAL A 105 -5.09 -3.03 5.96
C VAL A 105 -5.77 -4.40 6.04
N PHE A 106 -5.28 -5.39 5.28
CA PHE A 106 -5.93 -6.69 5.13
C PHE A 106 -4.96 -7.87 5.22
N GLY A 107 -5.48 -9.01 5.66
CA GLY A 107 -4.86 -10.31 5.54
C GLY A 107 -5.17 -10.91 4.17
N PHE A 108 -4.23 -11.66 3.63
CA PHE A 108 -4.44 -12.38 2.38
C PHE A 108 -3.70 -13.70 2.41
N ASP A 109 -4.44 -14.78 2.16
CA ASP A 109 -3.87 -16.11 2.03
C ASP A 109 -3.45 -16.34 0.57
N TYR A 110 -2.15 -16.14 0.32
CA TYR A 110 -1.57 -16.32 -1.02
C TYR A 110 -1.52 -17.79 -1.47
N GLN A 111 -1.70 -18.76 -0.56
CA GLN A 111 -1.64 -20.19 -0.89
C GLN A 111 -2.97 -20.69 -1.46
N LYS A 112 -4.10 -20.17 -0.96
CA LYS A 112 -5.45 -20.53 -1.41
C LYS A 112 -6.04 -19.54 -2.43
N CYS A 113 -5.23 -18.61 -2.92
CA CYS A 113 -5.66 -17.52 -3.79
C CYS A 113 -5.69 -17.93 -5.27
N GLU A 114 -6.82 -17.71 -5.93
CA GLU A 114 -6.92 -17.78 -7.39
C GLU A 114 -6.19 -16.61 -8.09
N ALA A 115 -5.71 -16.84 -9.32
CA ALA A 115 -4.96 -15.83 -10.09
C ALA A 115 -5.71 -14.51 -10.29
N ARG A 116 -7.05 -14.55 -10.48
CA ARG A 116 -7.87 -13.34 -10.64
C ARG A 116 -7.87 -12.45 -9.40
N HIS A 117 -7.83 -13.06 -8.21
CA HIS A 117 -7.85 -12.34 -6.94
C HIS A 117 -6.52 -11.64 -6.70
N PHE A 118 -5.43 -12.37 -6.95
CA PHE A 118 -4.08 -11.81 -6.90
C PHE A 118 -3.90 -10.66 -7.89
N MET A 119 -4.38 -10.83 -9.13
CA MET A 119 -4.29 -9.78 -10.15
C MET A 119 -5.12 -8.54 -9.77
N GLY A 120 -6.33 -8.73 -9.25
CA GLY A 120 -7.16 -7.63 -8.75
C GLY A 120 -6.46 -6.87 -7.63
N LEU A 121 -5.81 -7.58 -6.70
CA LEU A 121 -4.99 -6.99 -5.66
C LEU A 121 -3.86 -6.14 -6.26
N SER A 122 -2.97 -6.73 -7.06
CA SER A 122 -1.79 -6.05 -7.60
C SER A 122 -2.14 -4.84 -8.47
N VAL A 123 -3.19 -4.95 -9.30
CA VAL A 123 -3.64 -3.81 -10.12
C VAL A 123 -4.27 -2.73 -9.24
N GLY A 124 -5.04 -3.12 -8.22
CA GLY A 124 -5.64 -2.18 -7.27
C GLY A 124 -4.62 -1.29 -6.57
N GLY A 125 -3.50 -1.87 -6.10
CA GLY A 125 -2.42 -1.12 -5.46
C GLY A 125 -1.81 -0.05 -6.38
N ASN A 126 -1.60 -0.40 -7.66
CA ASN A 126 -1.15 0.53 -8.69
C ASN A 126 -2.14 1.68 -8.93
N VAL A 127 -3.42 1.34 -9.12
CA VAL A 127 -4.46 2.35 -9.33
C VAL A 127 -4.56 3.30 -8.14
N GLY A 128 -4.49 2.77 -6.91
CA GLY A 128 -4.62 3.57 -5.69
C GLY A 128 -3.59 4.68 -5.58
N HIS A 129 -2.30 4.37 -5.73
CA HIS A 129 -1.26 5.39 -5.59
C HIS A 129 -1.19 6.34 -6.79
N TRP A 130 -1.42 5.89 -8.02
CA TRP A 130 -1.45 6.79 -9.18
C TRP A 130 -2.65 7.72 -9.15
N LEU A 131 -3.80 7.26 -8.63
CA LEU A 131 -4.94 8.13 -8.37
C LEU A 131 -4.57 9.23 -7.38
N MET A 132 -3.80 8.92 -6.31
CA MET A 132 -3.33 9.94 -5.37
C MET A 132 -2.44 10.99 -6.05
N VAL A 133 -1.50 10.57 -6.90
CA VAL A 133 -0.67 11.51 -7.68
C VAL A 133 -1.54 12.44 -8.53
N ILE A 134 -2.55 11.89 -9.23
CA ILE A 134 -3.47 12.66 -10.07
C ILE A 134 -4.29 13.65 -9.22
N LEU A 135 -4.81 13.20 -8.08
CA LEU A 135 -5.58 14.06 -7.18
C LEU A 135 -4.73 15.23 -6.68
N LEU A 136 -3.49 15.00 -6.28
CA LEU A 136 -2.58 16.08 -5.90
C LEU A 136 -2.30 17.01 -7.08
N ALA A 137 -1.96 16.48 -8.25
CA ALA A 137 -1.66 17.30 -9.43
C ALA A 137 -2.84 18.18 -9.89
N VAL A 138 -4.08 17.74 -9.65
CA VAL A 138 -5.29 18.47 -10.06
C VAL A 138 -5.78 19.44 -8.99
N PHE A 139 -5.71 19.07 -7.71
CA PHE A 139 -6.35 19.82 -6.62
C PHE A 139 -5.38 20.59 -5.73
N LEU A 140 -4.08 20.27 -5.73
CA LEU A 140 -3.09 20.98 -4.94
C LEU A 140 -2.62 22.23 -5.71
N PRO A 141 -2.71 23.45 -5.15
CA PRO A 141 -1.99 24.59 -5.71
C PRO A 141 -0.50 24.28 -5.65
N LEU A 142 0.24 24.55 -6.73
CA LEU A 142 1.68 24.24 -6.86
C LEU A 142 2.50 25.54 -6.81
N ASP A 143 2.15 26.42 -5.88
CA ASP A 143 2.70 27.78 -5.76
C ASP A 143 3.93 27.83 -4.84
N THR A 144 4.10 26.84 -3.95
CA THR A 144 5.25 26.75 -3.03
C THR A 144 6.12 25.52 -3.30
N THR A 145 7.40 25.61 -2.93
CA THR A 145 8.31 24.46 -2.97
C THR A 145 7.86 23.32 -2.07
N GLY A 146 7.16 23.60 -0.97
CA GLY A 146 6.54 22.56 -0.14
C GLY A 146 5.48 21.76 -0.90
N GLN A 147 4.61 22.46 -1.64
CA GLN A 147 3.55 21.84 -2.45
C GLN A 147 4.15 21.01 -3.60
N LEU A 148 5.20 21.52 -4.25
CA LEU A 148 5.97 20.77 -5.25
C LEU A 148 6.60 19.51 -4.65
N ALA A 149 7.16 19.60 -3.45
CA ALA A 149 7.74 18.45 -2.74
C ALA A 149 6.66 17.42 -2.36
N LEU A 150 5.46 17.87 -1.98
CA LEU A 150 4.31 17.00 -1.71
C LEU A 150 3.91 16.15 -2.92
N LEU A 151 3.71 16.79 -4.08
CA LEU A 151 3.41 16.08 -5.33
C LEU A 151 4.57 15.15 -5.73
N SER A 152 5.81 15.63 -5.60
CA SER A 152 7.01 14.88 -5.97
C SER A 152 7.26 13.65 -5.09
N GLY A 153 7.00 13.75 -3.78
CA GLY A 153 7.05 12.60 -2.86
C GLY A 153 6.01 11.54 -3.20
N SER A 154 4.79 11.97 -3.55
CA SER A 154 3.75 11.06 -4.03
C SER A 154 4.14 10.36 -5.34
N PHE A 155 4.67 11.11 -6.30
CA PHE A 155 5.17 10.56 -7.56
C PHE A 155 6.34 9.58 -7.36
N GLY A 156 7.29 9.90 -6.48
CA GLY A 156 8.40 9.02 -6.13
C GLY A 156 7.93 7.69 -5.54
N PHE A 157 6.95 7.73 -4.64
CA PHE A 157 6.32 6.52 -4.11
C PHE A 157 5.64 5.72 -5.23
N ALA A 158 4.90 6.38 -6.14
CA ALA A 158 4.24 5.72 -7.25
C ALA A 158 5.23 4.97 -8.15
N VAL A 159 6.35 5.60 -8.50
CA VAL A 159 7.44 4.95 -9.26
C VAL A 159 8.04 3.78 -8.48
N PHE A 160 8.35 3.96 -7.20
CA PHE A 160 8.87 2.88 -6.35
C PHE A 160 7.91 1.68 -6.32
N ALA A 161 6.65 1.89 -5.98
CA ALA A 161 5.65 0.83 -5.87
C ALA A 161 5.42 0.14 -7.22
N SER A 162 5.25 0.91 -8.30
CA SER A 162 5.07 0.37 -9.66
C SER A 162 6.26 -0.49 -10.11
N THR A 163 7.50 -0.05 -9.85
CA THR A 163 8.71 -0.79 -10.24
C THR A 163 8.90 -2.08 -9.43
N VAL A 164 8.39 -2.11 -8.20
CA VAL A 164 8.33 -3.34 -7.39
C VAL A 164 7.25 -4.29 -7.90
N GLU A 165 6.06 -3.78 -8.24
CA GLU A 165 4.89 -4.60 -8.55
C GLU A 165 4.79 -5.06 -10.00
N PHE A 166 5.28 -4.30 -10.97
CA PHE A 166 5.22 -4.70 -12.38
C PHE A 166 5.91 -6.05 -12.65
N PRO A 167 7.08 -6.37 -12.07
CA PRO A 167 7.65 -7.71 -12.18
C PRO A 167 6.78 -8.81 -11.57
N VAL A 168 6.13 -8.54 -10.45
CA VAL A 168 5.20 -9.47 -9.78
C VAL A 168 3.98 -9.73 -10.67
N ILE A 169 3.37 -8.68 -11.20
CA ILE A 169 2.24 -8.73 -12.12
C ILE A 169 2.61 -9.48 -13.41
N ALA A 170 3.78 -9.19 -13.97
CA ALA A 170 4.25 -9.85 -15.19
C ALA A 170 4.38 -11.37 -14.99
N ARG A 171 4.95 -11.81 -13.86
CA ARG A 171 5.07 -13.24 -13.52
C ARG A 171 3.71 -13.91 -13.35
N ALA A 172 2.79 -13.27 -12.62
CA ALA A 172 1.45 -13.80 -12.46
C ALA A 172 0.69 -13.91 -13.79
N ARG A 173 0.85 -12.94 -14.71
CA ARG A 173 0.28 -13.01 -16.06
C ARG A 173 0.85 -14.16 -16.90
N THR A 174 2.10 -14.54 -16.67
CA THR A 174 2.75 -15.69 -17.32
C THR A 174 2.41 -17.04 -16.67
N GLY A 175 1.54 -17.06 -15.65
CA GLY A 175 1.04 -18.28 -15.02
C GLY A 175 1.76 -18.70 -13.74
N ALA A 176 2.70 -17.89 -13.23
CA ALA A 176 3.30 -18.16 -11.91
C ALA A 176 2.25 -18.03 -10.80
N SER A 177 2.35 -18.88 -9.78
CA SER A 177 1.49 -18.77 -8.60
C SER A 177 1.71 -17.43 -7.86
N PRO A 178 0.77 -16.98 -7.01
CA PRO A 178 0.95 -15.77 -6.20
C PRO A 178 2.26 -15.76 -5.40
N MET A 179 2.60 -16.87 -4.74
CA MET A 179 3.83 -16.99 -3.96
C MET A 179 5.09 -16.95 -4.82
N GLU A 180 5.10 -17.62 -5.97
CA GLU A 180 6.21 -17.56 -6.92
C GLU A 180 6.37 -16.19 -7.58
N SER A 181 5.28 -15.42 -7.67
CA SER A 181 5.32 -14.05 -8.20
C SER A 181 5.94 -13.10 -7.18
N LEU A 182 5.66 -13.28 -5.89
CA LEU A 182 6.20 -12.47 -4.79
C LEU A 182 7.66 -12.79 -4.45
N SER A 183 8.15 -14.00 -4.76
CA SER A 183 9.50 -14.43 -4.39
C SER A 183 10.63 -13.62 -5.03
N VAL A 184 10.34 -12.79 -6.03
CA VAL A 184 11.30 -11.84 -6.62
C VAL A 184 11.63 -10.68 -5.68
N ILE A 185 10.76 -10.38 -4.73
CA ILE A 185 10.93 -9.26 -3.80
C ILE A 185 11.95 -9.68 -2.74
N SER A 186 13.18 -9.21 -2.92
CA SER A 186 14.28 -9.33 -1.95
C SER A 186 14.64 -7.97 -1.36
N SER A 187 15.41 -7.96 -0.27
CA SER A 187 15.88 -6.70 0.34
C SER A 187 16.66 -5.83 -0.65
N ASN A 188 17.58 -6.42 -1.43
CA ASN A 188 18.35 -5.71 -2.45
C ASN A 188 17.45 -5.17 -3.57
N PHE A 189 16.42 -5.92 -3.94
CA PHE A 189 15.43 -5.48 -4.92
C PHE A 189 14.64 -4.26 -4.41
N LEU A 190 14.19 -4.29 -3.14
CA LEU A 190 13.52 -3.14 -2.52
C LEU A 190 14.44 -1.92 -2.42
N GLN A 191 15.70 -2.10 -2.03
CA GLN A 191 16.69 -1.01 -1.96
C GLN A 191 16.92 -0.36 -3.32
N LYS A 192 17.12 -1.16 -4.37
CA LYS A 192 17.31 -0.66 -5.74
C LYS A 192 16.10 0.13 -6.22
N ASN A 193 14.90 -0.43 -6.10
CA ASN A 193 13.68 0.25 -6.55
C ASN A 193 13.36 1.46 -5.65
N GLY A 194 13.71 1.41 -4.36
CA GLY A 194 13.63 2.56 -3.46
C GLY A 194 14.52 3.71 -3.91
N ALA A 195 15.76 3.43 -4.33
CA ALA A 195 16.63 4.44 -4.91
C ALA A 195 16.07 5.03 -6.21
N MET A 196 15.41 4.21 -7.04
CA MET A 196 14.72 4.69 -8.26
C MET A 196 13.55 5.61 -7.92
N GLY A 197 12.72 5.27 -6.93
CA GLY A 197 11.62 6.13 -6.47
C GLY A 197 12.13 7.45 -5.88
N ALA A 198 13.19 7.41 -5.07
CA ALA A 198 13.83 8.61 -4.53
C ALA A 198 14.39 9.51 -5.65
N ALA A 199 15.07 8.91 -6.63
CA ALA A 199 15.57 9.65 -7.80
C ALA A 199 14.42 10.26 -8.60
N ALA A 200 13.32 9.53 -8.80
CA ALA A 200 12.14 10.03 -9.50
C ALA A 200 11.47 11.20 -8.75
N ALA A 201 11.39 11.13 -7.41
CA ALA A 201 10.90 12.23 -6.58
C ALA A 201 11.77 13.49 -6.76
N LEU A 202 13.09 13.33 -6.69
CA LEU A 202 14.03 14.45 -6.84
C LEU A 202 13.97 15.04 -8.25
N VAL A 203 13.91 14.21 -9.30
CA VAL A 203 13.77 14.70 -10.67
C VAL A 203 12.45 15.44 -10.84
N ALA A 204 11.33 14.88 -10.39
CA ALA A 204 10.03 15.54 -10.45
C ALA A 204 10.06 16.90 -9.74
N PHE A 205 10.68 16.96 -8.56
CA PHE A 205 10.80 18.19 -7.79
C PHE A 205 11.64 19.27 -8.47
N LEU A 206 12.65 18.88 -9.23
CA LEU A 206 13.54 19.82 -9.93
C LEU A 206 12.97 20.33 -11.26
N VAL A 207 11.97 19.66 -11.83
CA VAL A 207 11.39 20.01 -13.14
C VAL A 207 10.02 20.66 -13.07
N LEU A 208 9.32 20.52 -11.94
CA LEU A 208 8.08 21.24 -11.64
C LEU A 208 8.39 22.63 -11.10
#